data_AF-A0A820Z788-F1
#
_entry.id   AF-A0A820Z788-F1
#
_cell.length_a   1.000
_cell.length_b   1.000
_cell.length_c   1.000
_cell.angle_alpha   90.00
_cell.angle_beta   90.00
_cell.angle_gamma   90.00
#
_symmetry.space_group_name_H-M   'P 1'
#
loop_
_entity.id
_entity.type
_entity.pdbx_description
1 polymer ?
#
loop_
_entity_poly.entity_id
_entity_poly.type
_entity_poly.pdbx_seq_one_letter_code
_entity_poly.pdbx_strand_id
1 'polypeptide(L)'
;VSSESISTISSISSAKQFEQLAKLYSEHIDEIHGKLISIIETTFGDTLSSYEVRAPMPSDCFRTLVTRHITAFYNAVARIVSPSDLILLFTRLNSIFKQLLAKRLRQLRIANDGGPQHGLLTSDLLYYIKQVQSFPGLEMLELHVDEIWTIN
;
A
#
# COMPACT_ATOMS: atom_id res chain seq x y z
N VAL A 1 36.78 -25.74 34.42
CA VAL A 1 35.88 -25.28 33.35
C VAL A 1 36.52 -25.68 32.03
N SER A 2 35.93 -26.63 31.33
CA SER A 2 36.51 -27.27 30.13
C SER A 2 36.56 -26.30 28.95
N SER A 3 37.55 -26.43 28.06
CA SER A 3 37.72 -25.61 26.85
C SER A 3 36.49 -25.60 25.93
N GLU A 4 35.74 -26.70 25.88
CA GLU A 4 34.45 -26.81 25.18
C GLU A 4 33.35 -25.91 25.76
N SER A 5 33.36 -25.66 27.06
CA SER A 5 32.38 -24.78 27.70
C SER A 5 32.59 -23.31 27.27
N ILE A 6 33.86 -22.90 27.09
CA ILE A 6 34.21 -21.54 26.67
C ILE A 6 33.93 -21.32 25.18
N SER A 7 34.17 -22.32 24.32
CA SER A 7 33.85 -22.23 22.88
C SER A 7 32.33 -22.17 22.63
N THR A 8 31.55 -22.92 23.41
CA THR A 8 30.09 -22.91 23.33
C THR A 8 29.50 -21.58 23.80
N ILE A 9 30.02 -21.00 24.89
CA ILE A 9 29.60 -19.67 25.36
C ILE A 9 29.96 -18.57 24.35
N SER A 10 31.13 -18.64 23.72
CA SER A 10 31.54 -17.74 22.63
C SER A 10 30.59 -17.83 21.43
N SER A 11 30.24 -19.06 21.01
CA SER A 11 29.30 -19.30 19.91
C SER A 11 27.89 -18.75 20.21
N ILE A 12 27.39 -18.92 21.44
CA ILE A 12 26.10 -18.38 21.89
C ILE A 12 26.13 -16.83 21.91
N SER A 13 27.24 -16.22 22.32
CA SER A 13 27.41 -14.76 22.32
C SER A 13 27.35 -14.19 20.90
N SER A 14 28.04 -14.81 19.95
CA SER A 14 28.02 -14.41 18.54
C SER A 14 26.65 -14.58 17.90
N ALA A 15 25.92 -15.65 18.23
CA ALA A 15 24.55 -15.87 17.75
C ALA A 15 23.60 -14.77 18.24
N LYS A 16 23.66 -14.40 19.52
CA LYS A 16 22.85 -13.32 20.09
C LYS A 16 23.15 -11.96 19.45
N GLN A 17 24.41 -11.67 19.16
CA GLN A 17 24.79 -10.44 18.46
C GLN A 17 24.21 -10.40 17.04
N PHE A 18 24.19 -11.54 16.35
CA PHE A 18 23.60 -11.64 15.03
C PHE A 18 22.07 -11.47 15.06
N GLU A 19 21.39 -12.08 16.04
CA GLU A 19 19.94 -11.89 16.26
C GLU A 19 19.60 -10.42 16.53
N GLN A 20 20.38 -9.74 17.38
CA GLN A 20 20.21 -8.32 17.65
C GLN A 20 20.40 -7.47 16.39
N LEU A 21 21.42 -7.76 15.58
CA LEU A 21 21.66 -7.07 14.34
C LEU A 21 20.53 -7.29 13.33
N ALA A 22 20.04 -8.52 13.20
CA ALA A 22 18.91 -8.85 12.35
C ALA A 22 17.64 -8.10 12.77
N LYS A 23 17.41 -7.96 14.08
CA LYS A 23 16.30 -7.17 14.62
C LYS A 23 16.41 -5.70 14.25
N LEU A 24 17.55 -5.07 14.49
CA LEU A 24 17.79 -3.66 14.14
C LEU A 24 17.61 -3.42 12.64
N TYR A 25 18.06 -4.36 11.80
CA TYR A 25 17.88 -4.29 10.36
C TYR A 25 16.40 -4.35 9.97
N SER A 26 15.63 -5.25 10.57
CA SER A 26 14.17 -5.33 10.36
C SER A 26 13.45 -4.06 10.79
N GLU A 27 13.80 -3.50 11.95
CA GLU A 27 13.23 -2.24 12.45
C GLU A 27 13.52 -1.08 11.49
N HIS A 28 14.72 -1.03 10.92
CA HIS A 28 15.09 -0.01 9.95
C HIS A 28 14.34 -0.16 8.62
N ILE A 29 14.13 -1.39 8.15
CA ILE A 29 13.27 -1.66 6.98
C ILE A 29 11.85 -1.13 7.24
N ASP A 30 11.28 -1.41 8.41
CA ASP A 30 9.94 -0.93 8.77
C ASP A 30 9.87 0.61 8.82
N GLU A 31 10.92 1.27 9.31
CA GLU A 31 11.02 2.73 9.32
C GLU A 31 11.04 3.31 7.89
N ILE A 32 11.83 2.72 6.99
CA ILE A 32 11.88 3.12 5.58
C ILE A 32 10.51 2.92 4.93
N HIS A 33 9.89 1.75 5.12
CA HIS A 33 8.55 1.47 4.62
C HIS A 33 7.53 2.49 5.14
N GLY A 34 7.59 2.84 6.43
CA GLY A 34 6.73 3.87 7.03
C GLY A 34 6.89 5.23 6.35
N LYS A 35 8.12 5.66 6.08
CA LYS A 35 8.39 6.94 5.39
C LYS A 35 7.87 6.94 3.96
N LEU A 36 8.10 5.86 3.21
CA LEU A 36 7.60 5.70 1.85
C LEU A 36 6.06 5.76 1.81
N ILE A 37 5.41 5.10 2.76
CA ILE A 37 3.96 5.08 2.91
C ILE A 37 3.41 6.48 3.28
N SER A 38 4.06 7.22 4.17
CA SER A 38 3.63 8.58 4.53
C SER A 38 3.69 9.56 3.36
N ILE A 39 4.72 9.45 2.50
CA ILE A 39 4.85 10.28 1.30
C ILE A 39 3.71 10.00 0.31
N ILE A 40 3.41 8.72 0.06
CA ILE A 40 2.35 8.36 -0.88
C ILE A 40 0.96 8.70 -0.33
N GLU A 41 0.75 8.58 0.99
CA GLU A 41 -0.48 9.02 1.66
C GLU A 41 -0.78 10.50 1.42
N THR A 42 0.22 11.36 1.59
CA THR A 42 0.08 12.80 1.32
C THR A 42 -0.28 13.03 -0.14
N THR A 43 0.44 12.38 -1.06
CA THR A 43 0.24 12.50 -2.51
C THR A 43 -1.17 12.04 -2.94
N PHE A 44 -1.66 10.95 -2.34
CA PHE A 44 -3.01 10.44 -2.58
C PHE A 44 -4.06 11.38 -2.03
N GLY A 45 -3.84 11.92 -0.83
CA GLY A 45 -4.73 12.87 -0.20
C GLY A 45 -4.94 14.10 -1.08
N ASP A 46 -3.86 14.67 -1.60
CA ASP A 46 -3.90 15.83 -2.50
C ASP A 46 -4.67 15.51 -3.79
N THR A 47 -4.39 14.36 -4.41
CA THR A 47 -5.04 13.95 -5.66
C THR A 47 -6.54 13.72 -5.45
N LEU A 48 -6.91 12.92 -4.44
CA LEU A 48 -8.29 12.55 -4.14
C LEU A 48 -9.12 13.71 -3.58
N SER A 49 -8.49 14.75 -3.04
CA SER A 49 -9.19 15.96 -2.59
C SER A 49 -9.98 16.65 -3.72
N SER A 50 -9.49 16.51 -4.96
CA SER A 50 -10.10 17.07 -6.17
C SER A 50 -11.05 16.10 -6.89
N TYR A 51 -11.19 14.87 -6.39
CA TYR A 51 -12.00 13.84 -7.04
C TYR A 51 -13.48 14.24 -7.11
N GLU A 52 -14.10 13.99 -8.26
CA GLU A 52 -15.53 14.07 -8.50
C GLU A 52 -16.01 12.82 -9.23
N VAL A 53 -17.21 12.36 -8.90
CA VAL A 53 -17.84 11.22 -9.59
C VAL A 53 -18.65 11.74 -10.77
N ARG A 54 -17.97 11.90 -11.91
CA ARG A 54 -18.56 12.39 -13.16
C ARG A 54 -17.86 11.80 -14.38
N ALA A 55 -18.63 11.43 -15.40
CA ALA A 55 -18.11 10.98 -16.68
C ALA A 55 -17.15 12.00 -17.33
N PRO A 56 -16.19 11.55 -18.15
CA PRO A 56 -15.94 10.17 -18.59
C PRO A 56 -15.22 9.29 -17.57
N MET A 57 -15.40 7.96 -17.65
CA MET A 57 -14.73 6.96 -16.81
C MET A 57 -13.65 6.20 -17.62
N PRO A 58 -12.47 5.88 -17.04
CA PRO A 58 -12.03 6.29 -15.71
C PRO A 58 -11.87 7.80 -15.60
N SER A 59 -11.96 8.36 -14.41
CA SER A 59 -11.76 9.78 -14.17
C SER A 59 -10.30 10.18 -14.36
N ASP A 60 -10.04 11.47 -14.63
CA ASP A 60 -8.67 11.99 -14.67
C ASP A 60 -7.94 11.82 -13.33
N CYS A 61 -8.68 11.88 -12.22
CA CYS A 61 -8.16 11.62 -10.89
C CYS A 61 -7.63 10.18 -10.79
N PHE A 62 -8.43 9.17 -11.15
CA PHE A 62 -8.00 7.76 -11.09
C PHE A 62 -6.89 7.44 -12.10
N ARG A 63 -6.97 8.01 -13.32
CA ARG A 63 -5.87 7.92 -14.29
C ARG A 63 -4.58 8.47 -13.71
N THR A 64 -4.61 9.66 -13.12
CA THR A 64 -3.43 10.32 -12.53
C THR A 64 -2.88 9.51 -11.36
N LEU A 65 -3.76 9.08 -10.46
CA LEU A 65 -3.43 8.25 -9.30
C LEU A 65 -2.66 7.00 -9.71
N VAL A 66 -3.19 6.24 -10.65
CA VAL A 66 -2.56 5.01 -11.14
C VAL A 66 -1.29 5.32 -11.91
N THR A 67 -1.41 6.07 -13.01
CA THR A 67 -0.33 6.19 -14.01
C THR A 67 0.86 6.99 -13.51
N ARG A 68 0.67 7.96 -12.61
CA ARG A 68 1.74 8.81 -12.09
C ARG A 68 2.19 8.40 -10.70
N HIS A 69 1.27 8.14 -9.77
CA HIS A 69 1.64 7.94 -8.37
C HIS A 69 1.93 6.48 -8.07
N ILE A 70 1.01 5.56 -8.38
CA ILE A 70 1.18 4.13 -8.12
C ILE A 70 2.29 3.54 -8.98
N THR A 71 2.30 3.83 -10.28
CA THR A 71 3.36 3.33 -11.18
C THR A 71 4.74 3.83 -10.77
N ALA A 72 4.88 5.10 -10.36
CA ALA A 72 6.17 5.62 -9.91
C ALA A 72 6.61 4.96 -8.59
N PHE A 73 5.69 4.75 -7.65
CA PHE A 73 5.95 4.04 -6.41
C PHE A 73 6.42 2.60 -6.69
N TYR A 74 5.67 1.85 -7.52
CA TYR A 74 6.03 0.50 -7.94
C TYR A 74 7.45 0.46 -8.53
N ASN A 75 7.73 1.31 -9.52
CA ASN A 75 9.02 1.34 -10.18
C ASN A 75 10.18 1.67 -9.23
N ALA A 76 9.93 2.48 -8.21
CA ALA A 76 10.93 2.83 -7.21
C ALA A 76 11.23 1.66 -6.26
N VAL A 77 10.22 0.89 -5.84
CA VAL A 77 10.39 -0.13 -4.78
C VAL A 77 10.58 -1.54 -5.31
N ALA A 78 9.96 -1.92 -6.43
CA ALA A 78 9.86 -3.31 -6.87
C ALA A 78 11.20 -4.01 -7.15
N ARG A 79 12.25 -3.24 -7.44
CA ARG A 79 13.60 -3.77 -7.68
C ARG A 79 14.49 -3.81 -6.43
N ILE A 80 14.04 -3.20 -5.33
CA ILE A 80 14.82 -2.97 -4.12
C ILE A 80 14.32 -3.87 -2.99
N VAL A 81 13.00 -4.01 -2.86
CA VAL A 81 12.39 -4.74 -1.75
C VAL A 81 12.17 -6.22 -2.10
N SER A 82 11.98 -7.06 -1.07
CA SER A 82 11.62 -8.45 -1.27
C SER A 82 10.18 -8.58 -1.82
N PRO A 83 9.81 -9.70 -2.48
CA PRO A 83 8.44 -9.89 -2.96
C PRO A 83 7.38 -9.80 -1.86
N SER A 84 7.67 -10.29 -0.66
CA SER A 84 6.78 -10.16 0.50
C SER A 84 6.61 -8.72 0.96
N ASP A 85 7.69 -7.93 0.97
CA ASP A 85 7.63 -6.52 1.34
C ASP A 85 6.88 -5.69 0.29
N LEU A 86 7.02 -6.03 -0.99
CA LEU A 86 6.25 -5.42 -2.06
C LEU A 86 4.75 -5.59 -1.85
N ILE A 87 4.32 -6.81 -1.54
CA ILE A 87 2.90 -7.12 -1.22
C ILE A 87 2.46 -6.33 0.02
N LEU A 88 3.29 -6.28 1.08
CA LEU A 88 2.98 -5.55 2.30
C LEU A 88 2.82 -4.04 2.05
N LEU A 89 3.72 -3.43 1.28
CA LEU A 89 3.66 -2.02 0.92
C LEU A 89 2.40 -1.70 0.12
N PHE A 90 2.06 -2.52 -0.88
CA PHE A 90 0.86 -2.30 -1.68
C PHE A 90 -0.44 -2.58 -0.92
N THR A 91 -0.42 -3.50 0.05
CA THR A 91 -1.53 -3.70 0.98
C THR A 91 -1.77 -2.44 1.82
N ARG A 92 -0.70 -1.84 2.36
CA ARG A 92 -0.78 -0.59 3.13
C ARG A 92 -1.23 0.60 2.26
N LEU A 93 -0.68 0.73 1.05
CA LEU A 93 -1.07 1.74 0.08
C LEU A 93 -2.55 1.63 -0.29
N ASN A 94 -3.04 0.41 -0.51
CA ASN A 94 -4.45 0.17 -0.80
C ASN A 94 -5.35 0.55 0.39
N SER A 95 -4.95 0.23 1.63
CA SER A 95 -5.67 0.66 2.82
C SER A 95 -5.81 2.19 2.90
N ILE A 96 -4.72 2.91 2.64
CA ILE A 96 -4.71 4.38 2.61
C ILE A 96 -5.61 4.92 1.51
N PHE A 97 -5.51 4.37 0.29
CA PHE A 97 -6.41 4.73 -0.81
C PHE A 97 -7.89 4.57 -0.41
N LYS A 98 -8.25 3.42 0.18
CA LYS A 98 -9.63 3.16 0.62
C LYS A 98 -10.09 4.17 1.68
N GLN A 99 -9.26 4.47 2.68
CA GLN A 99 -9.59 5.45 3.72
C GLN A 99 -9.81 6.86 3.15
N LEU A 100 -8.90 7.32 2.30
CA LEU A 100 -8.99 8.64 1.67
C LEU A 100 -10.19 8.76 0.73
N LEU A 101 -10.45 7.72 -0.07
CA LEU A 101 -11.59 7.68 -0.96
C LEU A 101 -12.90 7.65 -0.17
N ALA A 102 -13.03 6.79 0.85
CA ALA A 102 -14.19 6.72 1.72
C ALA A 102 -14.51 8.10 2.36
N LYS A 103 -13.47 8.79 2.86
CA LYS A 103 -13.59 10.16 3.35
C LYS A 103 -14.11 11.12 2.28
N ARG A 104 -13.57 11.06 1.06
CA ARG A 104 -14.00 11.94 -0.05
C ARG A 104 -15.44 11.67 -0.49
N LEU A 105 -15.84 10.40 -0.60
CA LEU A 105 -17.20 10.02 -0.98
C LEU A 105 -18.24 10.54 0.02
N ARG A 106 -17.93 10.48 1.32
CA ARG A 106 -18.77 11.08 2.37
C ARG A 106 -18.92 12.60 2.21
N GLN A 107 -17.83 13.30 1.89
CA GLN A 107 -17.88 14.75 1.63
C GLN A 107 -18.75 15.08 0.41
N LEU A 108 -18.69 14.25 -0.64
CA LEU A 108 -19.52 14.36 -1.84
C LEU A 108 -20.95 13.84 -1.65
N ARG A 109 -21.26 13.24 -0.49
CA ARG A 109 -22.55 12.62 -0.17
C ARG A 109 -22.98 11.54 -1.17
N ILE A 110 -22.01 10.76 -1.64
CA ILE A 110 -22.26 9.64 -2.55
C ILE A 110 -22.68 8.44 -1.72
N ALA A 111 -23.82 7.85 -2.07
CA ALA A 111 -24.38 6.69 -1.39
C ALA A 111 -24.05 5.39 -2.13
N ASN A 112 -24.01 4.28 -1.38
CA ASN A 112 -24.00 2.94 -1.93
C ASN A 112 -25.43 2.48 -2.24
N ASP A 113 -26.05 3.11 -3.24
CA ASP A 113 -27.46 2.92 -3.59
C ASP A 113 -27.67 2.19 -4.93
N GLY A 114 -26.59 1.80 -5.60
CA GLY A 114 -26.64 1.22 -6.95
C GLY A 114 -27.06 2.22 -8.04
N GLY A 115 -27.16 3.51 -7.73
CA GLY A 115 -27.53 4.56 -8.65
C GLY A 115 -26.43 4.94 -9.65
N PRO A 116 -26.67 5.95 -10.51
CA PRO A 116 -25.72 6.33 -11.57
C PRO A 116 -24.34 6.72 -11.06
N GLN A 117 -24.25 7.46 -9.95
CA GLN A 117 -22.97 7.84 -9.35
C GLN A 117 -22.23 6.62 -8.79
N HIS A 118 -22.94 5.69 -8.15
CA HIS A 118 -22.35 4.42 -7.72
C HIS A 118 -21.77 3.64 -8.91
N GLY A 119 -22.47 3.59 -10.04
CA GLY A 119 -21.98 2.94 -11.28
C GLY A 119 -20.72 3.59 -11.86
N LEU A 120 -20.63 4.92 -11.84
CA LEU A 120 -19.42 5.64 -12.27
C LEU A 120 -18.24 5.35 -11.34
N LEU A 121 -18.43 5.46 -10.02
CA LEU A 121 -17.42 5.11 -9.03
C LEU A 121 -16.96 3.65 -9.19
N THR A 122 -17.89 2.72 -9.42
CA THR A 122 -17.57 1.31 -9.66
C THR A 122 -16.64 1.14 -10.87
N SER A 123 -16.84 1.93 -11.93
CA SER A 123 -15.97 1.91 -13.12
C SER A 123 -14.55 2.37 -12.80
N ASP A 124 -14.41 3.42 -11.99
CA ASP A 124 -13.13 3.91 -11.48
C ASP A 124 -12.42 2.87 -10.58
N LEU A 125 -13.15 2.25 -9.66
CA LEU A 125 -12.62 1.21 -8.78
C LEU A 125 -12.15 -0.03 -9.57
N LEU A 126 -12.92 -0.47 -10.57
CA LEU A 126 -12.51 -1.56 -11.46
C LEU A 126 -11.24 -1.20 -12.25
N TYR A 127 -11.12 0.05 -12.70
CA TYR A 127 -9.90 0.52 -13.34
C TYR A 127 -8.71 0.45 -12.36
N TYR A 128 -8.85 0.96 -11.14
CA TYR A 128 -7.81 0.89 -10.11
C TYR A 128 -7.37 -0.57 -9.85
N ILE A 129 -8.33 -1.48 -9.60
CA ILE A 129 -8.04 -2.90 -9.34
C ILE A 129 -7.22 -3.51 -10.48
N LYS A 130 -7.73 -3.39 -11.72
CA LYS A 130 -7.09 -3.97 -12.90
C LYS A 130 -5.67 -3.46 -13.10
N GLN A 131 -5.43 -2.18 -12.82
CA GLN A 131 -4.12 -1.58 -13.02
C GLN A 131 -3.14 -2.00 -11.92
N VAL A 132 -3.55 -2.01 -10.66
CA VAL A 132 -2.69 -2.47 -9.54
C VAL A 132 -2.32 -3.95 -9.73
N GLN A 133 -3.29 -4.79 -10.07
CA GLN A 133 -3.06 -6.23 -10.29
C GLN A 133 -2.35 -6.54 -11.62
N SER A 134 -2.11 -5.53 -12.48
CA SER A 134 -1.30 -5.72 -13.69
C SER A 134 0.21 -5.65 -13.44
N PHE A 135 0.62 -5.16 -12.26
CA PHE A 135 2.04 -5.10 -11.90
C PHE A 135 2.55 -6.49 -11.51
N PRO A 136 3.74 -6.89 -11.99
CA PRO A 136 4.37 -8.15 -11.61
C PRO A 136 4.48 -8.33 -10.09
N GLY A 137 4.02 -9.47 -9.59
CA GLY A 137 4.03 -9.81 -8.17
C GLY A 137 2.86 -9.27 -7.35
N LEU A 138 1.91 -8.55 -7.98
CA LEU A 138 0.70 -8.02 -7.35
C LEU A 138 -0.60 -8.60 -7.93
N GLU A 139 -0.52 -9.60 -8.80
CA GLU A 139 -1.65 -10.17 -9.54
C GLU A 139 -2.72 -10.76 -8.61
N MET A 140 -2.26 -11.38 -7.51
CA MET A 140 -3.10 -12.02 -6.50
C MET A 140 -3.36 -11.12 -5.28
N LEU A 141 -2.99 -9.83 -5.33
CA LEU A 141 -3.22 -8.93 -4.23
C LEU A 141 -4.72 -8.69 -4.05
N GLU A 142 -5.24 -9.04 -2.87
CA GLU A 142 -6.64 -8.79 -2.53
C GLU A 142 -6.83 -7.33 -2.11
N LEU A 143 -7.58 -6.58 -2.91
CA LEU A 143 -7.77 -5.14 -2.69
C LEU A 143 -9.03 -4.81 -1.86
N HIS A 144 -10.07 -5.64 -1.89
CA HIS A 144 -11.32 -5.47 -1.12
C HIS A 144 -11.80 -4.00 -1.12
N VAL A 145 -11.92 -3.41 -2.31
CA VAL A 145 -12.24 -1.97 -2.49
C VAL A 145 -13.69 -1.63 -2.14
N ASP A 146 -14.54 -2.63 -1.97
CA ASP A 146 -15.89 -2.52 -1.46
C ASP A 146 -15.93 -2.07 0.02
N GLU A 147 -14.86 -2.30 0.78
CA GLU A 147 -14.73 -1.83 2.17
C GLU A 147 -14.78 -0.30 2.31
N ILE A 148 -14.63 0.47 1.22
CA ILE A 148 -14.76 1.95 1.27
C ILE A 148 -16.10 2.41 1.84
N TRP A 149 -17.12 1.56 1.81
CA TRP A 149 -18.45 1.85 2.35
C TRP A 149 -18.58 1.54 3.85
N THR A 150 -17.69 0.73 4.40
CA THR A 150 -17.72 0.31 5.82
C THR A 150 -16.67 1.03 6.67
N ILE A 151 -15.73 1.74 6.05
CA ILE A 151 -14.72 2.56 6.74
C ILE A 151 -15.36 3.82 7.33
N ASN A 152 -15.36 3.90 8.67
CA ASN A 152 -15.86 5.04 9.45
C ASN A 152 -14.84 6.18 9.56
#